data_AF-A0A8H4YW48-F1
#
_entry.id   AF-A0A8H4YW48-F1
#
_cell.length_a   1.000
_cell.length_b   1.000
_cell.length_c   1.000
_cell.angle_alpha   90.00
_cell.angle_beta   90.00
_cell.angle_gamma   90.00
#
_symmetry.space_group_name_H-M   'P 1'
#
loop_
_entity.id
_entity.type
_entity.pdbx_description
1 polymer ?
#
loop_
_entity_poly.entity_id
_entity_poly.type
_entity_poly.pdbx_seq_one_letter_code
_entity_poly.pdbx_strand_id
1 'polypeptide(L)'
;MHRTYSMRHTRAPTASQLQNPPPPPSSTKSGRLFKGSFVHALRRNTGGAFRPDLAKKLSQLIKMEKNVMRSLEAVARERMEVAQQLSIWGEAGDEDVSDVTDKLGVLLYEVGELEDDYV
;
A
#
# COMPACT_ATOMS: atom_id res chain seq x y z
N MET A 1 -26.54 7.75 20.21
CA MET A 1 -25.13 7.34 20.06
C MET A 1 -24.42 8.33 19.14
N HIS A 2 -23.13 8.63 19.39
CA HIS A 2 -22.37 9.62 18.62
C HIS A 2 -22.20 9.17 17.15
N ARG A 3 -22.76 9.93 16.19
CA ARG A 3 -22.69 9.68 14.74
C ARG A 3 -21.36 10.09 14.09
N THR A 4 -20.32 10.32 14.87
CA THR A 4 -19.03 10.89 14.39
C THR A 4 -18.11 9.87 13.73
N TYR A 5 -18.35 8.57 13.92
CA TYR A 5 -17.55 7.49 13.33
C TYR A 5 -18.47 6.63 12.47
N SER A 6 -18.51 6.93 11.18
CA SER A 6 -19.32 6.24 10.17
C SER A 6 -18.53 6.20 8.87
N MET A 7 -18.53 5.07 8.17
CA MET A 7 -17.97 4.97 6.82
C MET A 7 -18.89 5.64 5.80
N ARG A 8 -20.19 5.74 6.11
CA ARG A 8 -21.23 6.23 5.20
C ARG A 8 -21.47 7.74 5.30
N HIS A 9 -21.09 8.37 6.42
CA HIS A 9 -21.16 9.82 6.58
C HIS A 9 -19.80 10.46 6.28
N THR A 10 -19.80 11.57 5.54
CA THR A 10 -18.59 12.33 5.22
C THR A 10 -17.86 12.71 6.50
N ARG A 11 -16.65 12.16 6.69
CA ARG A 11 -15.77 12.36 7.84
C ARG A 11 -15.60 13.87 8.08
N ALA A 12 -15.87 14.34 9.30
CA ALA A 12 -15.43 15.67 9.69
C ALA A 12 -13.89 15.70 9.67
N PRO A 13 -13.25 16.70 9.06
CA PRO A 13 -11.81 16.71 8.87
C PRO A 13 -11.09 16.62 10.21
N THR A 14 -10.15 15.67 10.33
CA THR A 14 -9.30 15.54 11.50
C THR A 14 -8.30 16.71 11.55
N ALA A 15 -7.93 17.16 12.76
CA ALA A 15 -7.05 18.32 12.94
C ALA A 15 -5.70 18.21 12.19
N SER A 16 -5.23 16.99 11.91
CA SER A 16 -4.06 16.71 11.08
C SER A 16 -4.21 17.09 9.60
N GLN A 17 -5.44 17.08 9.06
CA GLN A 17 -5.74 17.45 7.67
C GLN A 17 -5.81 18.96 7.45
N LEU A 18 -6.03 19.76 8.51
CA LEU A 18 -6.02 21.22 8.45
C LEU A 18 -4.61 21.82 8.47
N GLN A 19 -3.62 21.07 8.96
CA GLN A 19 -2.30 21.62 9.30
C GLN A 19 -1.18 21.25 8.31
N ASN A 20 -1.34 20.20 7.50
CA ASN A 20 -0.30 19.73 6.59
C ASN A 20 -0.81 19.74 5.13
N PRO A 21 -0.31 20.64 4.25
CA PRO A 21 -0.59 20.53 2.83
C PRO A 21 0.03 19.23 2.28
N PRO A 22 -0.63 18.54 1.34
CA PRO A 22 -0.05 17.37 0.69
C PRO A 22 1.30 17.76 0.07
N PRO A 23 2.35 16.95 0.26
CA PRO A 23 3.65 17.26 -0.32
C PRO A 23 3.52 17.37 -1.85
N PRO A 24 4.22 18.33 -2.48
CA PRO A 24 4.14 18.50 -3.92
C PRO A 24 4.56 17.20 -4.62
N PRO A 25 3.87 16.79 -5.71
CA PRO A 25 4.29 15.63 -6.48
C PRO A 25 5.71 15.86 -6.99
N SER A 26 6.61 14.94 -6.64
CA SER A 26 8.03 15.01 -6.99
C SER A 26 8.21 15.03 -8.51
N SER A 27 8.47 16.21 -9.07
CA SER A 27 8.88 16.38 -10.47
C SER A 27 10.37 16.08 -10.63
N THR A 28 10.76 14.81 -10.59
CA THR A 28 12.01 14.40 -11.24
C THR A 28 11.82 13.15 -12.08
N LYS A 29 12.04 13.36 -13.39
CA LYS A 29 12.65 12.46 -14.38
C LYS A 29 11.75 12.08 -15.55
N SER A 30 11.48 13.11 -16.36
CA SER A 30 11.18 12.95 -17.78
C SER A 30 12.38 12.33 -18.52
N GLY A 31 12.11 11.22 -19.21
CA GLY A 31 12.71 10.78 -20.47
C GLY A 31 14.21 10.94 -20.71
N ARG A 32 14.96 9.83 -20.58
CA ARG A 32 16.06 9.50 -21.52
C ARG A 32 15.99 8.03 -21.90
N LEU A 33 15.19 7.77 -22.92
CA LEU A 33 15.16 6.55 -23.69
C LEU A 33 16.32 6.59 -24.72
N PHE A 34 17.15 5.55 -24.71
CA PHE A 34 18.10 5.12 -25.75
C PHE A 34 19.26 6.06 -26.16
N LYS A 35 20.42 5.91 -25.50
CA LYS A 35 21.72 5.99 -26.20
C LYS A 35 22.82 5.19 -25.48
N GLY A 36 23.10 4.00 -26.01
CA GLY A 36 24.39 3.29 -25.91
C GLY A 36 24.75 2.56 -24.60
N SER A 37 24.62 1.22 -24.58
CA SER A 37 25.49 0.35 -23.75
C SER A 37 25.30 -1.17 -23.94
N PHE A 38 25.08 -1.66 -25.16
CA PHE A 38 25.07 -3.12 -25.39
C PHE A 38 26.44 -3.79 -25.10
N VAL A 39 27.53 -3.02 -25.19
CA VAL A 39 28.89 -3.46 -24.85
C VAL A 39 29.17 -3.52 -23.35
N HIS A 40 28.44 -2.74 -22.53
CA HIS A 40 28.66 -2.68 -21.08
C HIS A 40 27.92 -3.80 -20.33
N ALA A 41 26.86 -4.36 -20.93
CA ALA A 41 26.15 -5.53 -20.44
C ALA A 41 26.96 -6.83 -20.66
N LEU A 42 27.65 -6.96 -21.81
CA LEU A 42 28.42 -8.16 -22.13
C LEU A 42 29.72 -8.26 -21.30
N ARG A 43 30.36 -7.13 -20.95
CA ARG A 43 31.53 -7.10 -20.05
C ARG A 43 31.19 -7.40 -18.59
N ARG A 44 29.94 -7.18 -18.15
CA ARG A 44 29.51 -7.56 -16.78
C ARG A 44 29.33 -9.07 -16.64
N ASN A 45 29.06 -9.78 -17.74
CA ASN A 45 28.80 -11.21 -17.71
C ASN A 45 30.07 -12.07 -17.73
N THR A 46 31.19 -11.57 -18.25
CA THR A 46 32.46 -12.31 -18.27
C THR A 46 33.21 -12.30 -16.94
N GLY A 47 32.90 -11.38 -16.02
CA GLY A 47 33.35 -11.41 -14.63
C GLY A 47 32.37 -12.10 -13.66
N GLY A 48 31.21 -12.55 -14.15
CA GLY A 48 30.08 -13.02 -13.32
C GLY A 48 30.06 -14.52 -13.02
N ALA A 49 31.00 -15.30 -13.56
CA ALA A 49 31.05 -16.75 -13.38
C ALA A 49 31.28 -17.19 -11.91
N PHE A 50 31.73 -16.27 -11.05
CA PHE A 50 31.83 -16.46 -9.61
C PHE A 50 31.16 -15.30 -8.88
N ARG A 51 29.82 -15.20 -8.95
CA ARG A 51 29.12 -14.58 -7.81
C ARG A 51 29.31 -15.53 -6.63
N PRO A 52 30.06 -15.16 -5.57
CA PRO A 52 30.21 -16.00 -4.39
C PRO A 52 28.81 -16.43 -3.95
N ASP A 53 28.63 -17.70 -3.59
CA ASP A 53 27.32 -18.31 -3.29
C ASP A 53 26.47 -17.44 -2.35
N LEU A 54 27.14 -16.76 -1.41
CA LEU A 54 26.57 -15.75 -0.52
C LEU A 54 25.87 -14.59 -1.26
N ALA A 55 26.48 -14.03 -2.30
CA ALA A 55 25.89 -12.95 -3.09
C ALA A 55 24.68 -13.41 -3.92
N LYS A 56 24.59 -14.70 -4.28
CA LYS A 56 23.39 -15.25 -4.94
C LYS A 56 22.25 -15.40 -3.92
N LYS A 57 22.54 -15.97 -2.74
CA LYS A 57 21.60 -16.09 -1.62
C LYS A 57 21.04 -14.74 -1.19
N LEU A 58 21.89 -13.71 -1.07
CA LEU A 58 21.43 -12.36 -0.75
C LEU A 58 20.52 -11.77 -1.83
N SER A 59 20.83 -11.96 -3.12
CA SER A 59 19.94 -11.49 -4.19
C SER A 59 18.61 -12.24 -4.26
N GLN A 60 18.60 -13.52 -3.90
CA GLN A 60 17.36 -14.27 -3.74
C GLN A 60 16.54 -13.72 -2.57
N LEU A 61 17.16 -13.46 -1.43
CA LEU A 61 16.50 -12.87 -0.27
C LEU A 61 15.87 -11.51 -0.60
N ILE A 62 16.63 -10.60 -1.22
CA ILE A 62 16.13 -9.28 -1.65
C ILE A 62 14.92 -9.43 -2.59
N LYS A 63 14.96 -10.41 -3.51
CA LYS A 63 13.84 -10.66 -4.42
C LYS A 63 12.61 -11.17 -3.67
N MET A 64 12.80 -12.04 -2.69
CA MET A 64 11.72 -12.57 -1.85
C MET A 64 11.10 -11.45 -1.00
N GLU A 65 11.91 -10.63 -0.35
CA GLU A 65 11.46 -9.50 0.47
C GLU A 65 10.66 -8.47 -0.34
N LYS A 66 11.12 -8.14 -1.56
CA LYS A 66 10.35 -7.30 -2.50
C LYS A 66 9.02 -7.91 -2.93
N ASN A 67 8.89 -9.22 -2.92
CA ASN A 67 7.61 -9.86 -3.19
C ASN A 67 6.70 -9.78 -1.97
N VAL A 68 7.23 -10.00 -0.77
CA VAL A 68 6.49 -9.84 0.48
C VAL A 68 5.94 -8.42 0.62
N MET A 69 6.78 -7.40 0.38
CA MET A 69 6.39 -5.99 0.37
C MET A 69 5.17 -5.75 -0.54
N ARG A 70 5.25 -6.17 -1.82
CA ARG A 70 4.13 -6.03 -2.77
C ARG A 70 2.88 -6.81 -2.39
N SER A 71 3.04 -7.95 -1.73
CA SER A 71 1.89 -8.70 -1.19
C SER A 71 1.24 -7.96 -0.03
N LEU A 72 2.01 -7.29 0.83
CA LEU A 72 1.47 -6.46 1.91
C LEU A 72 0.72 -5.23 1.36
N GLU A 73 1.26 -4.53 0.36
CA GLU A 73 0.54 -3.43 -0.34
C GLU A 73 -0.80 -3.89 -0.93
N ALA A 74 -0.86 -5.13 -1.45
CA ALA A 74 -2.10 -5.69 -1.98
C ALA A 74 -3.10 -5.99 -0.85
N VAL A 75 -2.65 -6.62 0.23
CA VAL A 75 -3.48 -6.93 1.39
C VAL A 75 -4.05 -5.67 2.05
N ALA A 76 -3.24 -4.62 2.20
CA ALA A 76 -3.68 -3.34 2.77
C ALA A 76 -4.83 -2.74 1.93
N ARG A 77 -4.65 -2.69 0.60
CA ARG A 77 -5.69 -2.21 -0.34
C ARG A 77 -6.96 -3.05 -0.31
N GLU A 78 -6.82 -4.37 -0.36
CA GLU A 78 -7.97 -5.28 -0.31
C GLU A 78 -8.70 -5.19 1.04
N ARG A 79 -8.00 -4.95 2.14
CA ARG A 79 -8.61 -4.77 3.47
C ARG A 79 -9.46 -3.51 3.54
N MET A 80 -9.00 -2.40 2.95
CA MET A 80 -9.78 -1.18 2.82
C MET A 80 -11.05 -1.39 1.98
N GLU A 81 -10.96 -2.19 0.92
CA GLU A 81 -12.12 -2.56 0.10
C GLU A 81 -13.11 -3.44 0.88
N VAL A 82 -12.63 -4.46 1.60
CA VAL A 82 -13.46 -5.31 2.47
C VAL A 82 -14.17 -4.48 3.54
N ALA A 83 -13.50 -3.48 4.12
CA ALA A 83 -14.09 -2.57 5.09
C ALA A 83 -15.28 -1.78 4.52
N GLN A 84 -15.14 -1.28 3.30
CA GLN A 84 -16.24 -0.60 2.60
C GLN A 84 -17.39 -1.56 2.29
N GLN A 85 -17.08 -2.75 1.76
CA GLN A 85 -18.10 -3.75 1.46
C GLN A 85 -18.85 -4.23 2.71
N LEU A 86 -18.16 -4.39 3.85
CA LEU A 86 -18.79 -4.74 5.13
C LEU A 86 -19.78 -3.66 5.58
N SER A 87 -19.39 -2.38 5.49
CA SER A 87 -20.32 -1.29 5.81
C SER A 87 -21.50 -1.30 4.83
N ILE A 88 -21.31 -1.43 3.52
CA ILE A 88 -22.42 -1.46 2.56
C ILE A 88 -23.36 -2.65 2.82
N TRP A 89 -22.82 -3.84 3.04
CA TRP A 89 -23.61 -5.04 3.33
C TRP A 89 -24.48 -4.86 4.58
N GLY A 90 -23.92 -4.29 5.64
CA GLY A 90 -24.63 -4.10 6.90
C GLY A 90 -25.77 -3.08 6.83
N GLU A 91 -25.82 -2.24 5.79
CA GLU A 91 -26.92 -1.27 5.60
C GLU A 91 -28.27 -1.96 5.40
N ALA A 92 -28.29 -3.16 4.83
CA ALA A 92 -29.48 -3.95 4.62
C ALA A 92 -29.93 -4.75 5.87
N GLY A 93 -29.14 -4.72 6.95
CA GLY A 93 -29.47 -5.39 8.22
C GLY A 93 -30.33 -4.55 9.15
N ASP A 94 -30.65 -5.11 10.31
CA ASP A 94 -31.32 -4.40 11.41
C ASP A 94 -30.45 -3.23 11.93
N GLU A 95 -31.05 -2.30 12.68
CA GLU A 95 -30.38 -1.06 13.14
C GLU A 95 -29.07 -1.33 13.88
N ASP A 96 -29.05 -2.36 14.74
CA ASP A 96 -27.90 -2.77 15.53
C ASP A 96 -26.79 -3.36 14.65
N VAL A 97 -27.15 -4.23 13.70
CA VAL A 97 -26.21 -4.78 12.70
C VAL A 97 -25.63 -3.66 11.86
N SER A 98 -26.46 -2.71 11.41
CA SER A 98 -26.05 -1.59 10.57
C SER A 98 -25.07 -0.65 11.29
N ASP A 99 -25.30 -0.30 12.56
CA ASP A 99 -24.37 0.53 13.35
C ASP A 99 -23.06 -0.20 13.65
N VAL A 100 -23.12 -1.48 14.05
CA VAL A 100 -21.92 -2.26 14.38
C VAL A 100 -21.04 -2.46 13.15
N THR A 101 -21.63 -2.86 12.02
CA THR A 101 -20.89 -3.09 10.76
C THR A 101 -20.27 -1.81 10.21
N ASP A 102 -20.94 -0.67 10.33
CA ASP A 102 -20.41 0.62 9.91
C ASP A 102 -19.16 1.01 10.72
N LYS A 103 -19.19 0.82 12.04
CA LYS A 103 -18.02 1.10 12.89
C LYS A 103 -16.89 0.08 12.72
N LEU A 104 -17.21 -1.19 12.50
CA LEU A 104 -16.21 -2.20 12.13
C LEU A 104 -15.56 -1.85 10.79
N GLY A 105 -16.31 -1.33 9.83
CA GLY A 105 -15.78 -0.78 8.59
C GLY A 105 -14.75 0.33 8.85
N VAL A 106 -15.06 1.29 9.72
CA VAL A 106 -14.09 2.36 10.07
C VAL A 106 -12.78 1.79 10.63
N LEU A 107 -12.89 0.87 11.60
CA LEU A 107 -11.71 0.27 12.23
C LEU A 107 -10.89 -0.55 11.23
N LEU A 108 -11.55 -1.34 10.38
CA LEU A 108 -10.88 -2.18 9.39
C LEU A 108 -10.20 -1.34 8.30
N TYR A 109 -10.82 -0.24 7.90
CA TYR A 109 -10.25 0.71 6.95
C TYR A 109 -8.97 1.36 7.52
N GLU A 110 -9.01 1.83 8.76
CA GLU A 110 -7.83 2.41 9.44
C GLU A 110 -6.70 1.39 9.59
N VAL A 111 -7.01 0.12 9.88
CA VAL A 111 -5.99 -0.94 9.88
C VAL A 111 -5.36 -1.10 8.50
N GLY A 112 -6.14 -0.99 7.42
CA GLY A 112 -5.61 -1.03 6.06
C GLY A 112 -4.69 0.15 5.76
N GLU A 113 -5.04 1.37 6.18
CA GLU A 113 -4.18 2.56 6.01
C GLU A 113 -2.88 2.42 6.81
N LEU A 114 -2.94 1.94 8.06
CA LEU A 114 -1.73 1.68 8.87
C LEU A 114 -0.84 0.59 8.27
N GLU A 115 -1.41 -0.41 7.60
CA GLU A 115 -0.65 -1.44 6.88
C GLU A 115 0.02 -0.88 5.61
N ASP A 116 -0.63 0.07 4.92
CA ASP A 116 -0.05 0.75 3.75
C ASP A 116 1.08 1.71 4.17
N ASP A 117 0.89 2.47 5.26
CA ASP A 117 1.91 3.36 5.84
C ASP A 117 3.16 2.61 6.34
N TYR A 118 3.00 1.34 6.72
CA TYR A 118 4.12 0.50 7.18
C TYR A 118 5.04 0.05 6.04
N VAL A 119 4.52 -0.01 4.80
CA VAL A 119 5.22 -0.55 3.63
C VAL A 119 6.03 0.53 2.89
#